data_AF-A0A2T5PGF0-F1
#
_entry.id   AF-A0A2T5PGF0-F1
#
_cell.length_a   1.000
_cell.length_b   1.000
_cell.length_c   1.000
_cell.angle_alpha   90.00
_cell.angle_beta   90.00
_cell.angle_gamma   90.00
#
_symmetry.space_group_name_H-M   'P 1'
#
loop_
_entity.id
_entity.type
_entity.pdbx_description
1 polymer ?
#
loop_
_entity_poly.entity_id
_entity_poly.type
_entity_poly.pdbx_seq_one_letter_code
_entity_poly.pdbx_strand_id
1 'polypeptide(L)' 'MELKINSRKLGRTITFSRPGSSYIFADLNGKSGTLGCQICSGGGTMGSTLSYDGDDQAQFEAICRRWYRAHVRGE' A
#
# COMPACT_ATOMS: atom_id res chain seq x y z
N MET A 1 -4.02 7.69 -7.93
CA MET A 1 -3.00 8.13 -6.94
C MET A 1 -1.91 7.08 -6.81
N GLU A 2 -0.66 7.49 -6.58
CA GLU A 2 0.48 6.58 -6.40
C GLU A 2 1.38 7.06 -5.25
N LEU A 3 1.98 6.13 -4.51
CA LEU A 3 3.07 6.37 -3.56
C LEU A 3 4.12 5.27 -3.67
N LYS A 4 5.40 5.63 -3.77
CA LYS A 4 6.52 4.69 -3.73
C LYS A 4 7.28 4.82 -2.42
N ILE A 5 7.46 3.71 -1.71
CA ILE A 5 8.24 3.63 -0.47
C ILE A 5 9.44 2.72 -0.70
N ASN A 6 10.64 3.30 -0.71
CA ASN A 6 11.89 2.55 -0.71
C ASN A 6 12.13 1.97 0.70
N SER A 7 11.84 0.68 0.89
CA SER A 7 12.04 0.02 2.17
C SER A 7 13.45 -0.53 2.29
N ARG A 8 14.26 0.07 3.16
CA ARG A 8 15.55 -0.51 3.55
C ARG A 8 15.40 -1.79 4.38
N LYS A 9 14.32 -1.89 5.17
CA LYS A 9 14.04 -3.07 6.02
C LYS A 9 13.70 -4.31 5.19
N LEU A 10 12.89 -4.12 4.15
CA LEU A 10 12.48 -5.22 3.27
C LEU A 10 13.41 -5.41 2.07
N GLY A 11 14.43 -4.55 1.92
CA GLY A 11 15.35 -4.57 0.79
C GLY A 11 14.70 -4.35 -0.58
N ARG A 12 13.48 -3.78 -0.63
CA ARG A 12 12.66 -3.63 -1.84
C ARG A 12 11.84 -2.34 -1.82
N THR A 13 11.44 -1.88 -3.00
CA THR A 13 10.53 -0.75 -3.16
C THR A 13 9.09 -1.25 -3.18
N ILE A 14 8.26 -0.70 -2.30
CA ILE A 14 6.82 -0.96 -2.30
C ILE A 14 6.12 0.17 -3.06
N THR A 15 5.32 -0.19 -4.05
CA THR A 15 4.53 0.78 -4.82
C THR A 15 3.06 0.65 -4.46
N PHE A 16 2.49 1.70 -3.88
CA PHE A 16 1.07 1.80 -3.60
C PHE A 16 0.37 2.52 -4.74
N SER A 17 -0.77 1.98 -5.17
CA SER A 17 -1.56 2.55 -6.23
C SER A 17 -3.06 2.45 -5.92
N ARG A 18 -3.78 3.51 -6.30
CA ARG A 18 -5.25 3.54 -6.31
C ARG A 18 -5.71 3.84 -7.75
N PRO A 19 -5.84 2.82 -8.61
CA PRO A 19 -6.31 2.98 -9.98
C PRO A 19 -7.83 3.20 -10.06
N GLY A 20 -8.59 2.75 -9.05
CA GLY A 20 -10.04 2.99 -8.93
C GLY A 20 -10.39 4.12 -7.97
N SER A 21 -11.68 4.21 -7.64
CA SER A 21 -12.23 5.21 -6.70
C SER A 21 -11.94 4.88 -5.24
N SER A 22 -11.88 3.60 -4.86
CA SER A 22 -11.89 3.26 -3.42
C SER A 22 -10.74 2.35 -2.98
N TYR A 23 -10.35 1.30 -3.71
CA TYR A 23 -9.39 0.31 -3.19
C TYR A 23 -7.92 0.65 -3.43
N ILE A 24 -7.11 0.42 -2.40
CA ILE A 24 -5.66 0.60 -2.46
C ILE A 24 -4.97 -0.74 -2.72
N PHE A 25 -3.99 -0.72 -3.61
CA PHE A 25 -3.16 -1.85 -3.97
C PHE A 25 -1.71 -1.55 -3.60
N ALA A 26 -0.95 -2.57 -3.22
CA ALA A 26 0.48 -2.49 -2.98
C ALA A 26 1.24 -3.57 -3.75
N ASP A 27 2.20 -3.16 -4.57
CA ASP A 27 3.19 -4.07 -5.12
C ASP A 27 4.27 -4.34 -4.08
N LEU A 28 4.23 -5.55 -3.53
CA LEU A 28 5.20 -6.04 -2.54
C LEU A 28 6.36 -6.80 -3.18
N ASN A 29 6.27 -7.13 -4.48
CA ASN A 29 7.28 -7.93 -5.16
C ASN A 29 8.38 -7.09 -5.82
N GLY A 30 8.26 -5.76 -5.80
CA GLY A 30 9.19 -4.86 -6.47
C GLY A 30 9.16 -5.02 -7.99
N LYS A 31 8.08 -5.57 -8.54
CA LYS A 31 7.95 -5.83 -9.98
C LYS A 31 7.06 -4.76 -10.60
N SER A 32 7.60 -4.02 -11.56
CA SER A 32 6.80 -3.09 -12.35
C SER A 32 5.84 -3.87 -13.25
N GLY A 33 4.53 -3.61 -13.14
CA GLY A 33 3.52 -4.12 -14.08
C GLY A 33 2.57 -5.19 -13.56
N THR A 34 2.73 -5.69 -12.33
CA THR A 34 1.68 -6.48 -11.67
C THR A 34 0.65 -5.55 -11.04
N LEU A 35 -0.65 -5.82 -11.26
CA LEU A 35 -1.69 -5.31 -10.37
C LEU A 35 -1.30 -5.79 -8.97
N GLY A 36 -0.82 -4.85 -8.13
CA GLY A 36 -0.36 -5.15 -6.78
C GLY A 36 -1.44 -5.89 -5.97
N CYS A 37 -1.09 -6.40 -4.81
CA CYS A 37 -2.08 -7.01 -3.94
C CYS A 37 -2.96 -5.93 -3.31
N GLN A 38 -4.28 -6.15 -3.31
CA GLN A 38 -5.18 -5.32 -2.52
C GLN A 38 -4.75 -5.40 -1.05
N ILE A 39 -4.56 -4.24 -0.42
CA ILE A 39 -4.10 -4.20 0.97
C ILE A 39 -5.29 -4.24 1.93
N CYS A 40 -5.09 -4.93 3.05
CA CYS A 40 -6.05 -5.04 4.13
C CYS A 40 -5.56 -4.30 5.37
N SER A 41 -6.49 -3.90 6.21
CA SER A 41 -6.23 -3.28 7.51
C SER A 41 -5.25 -4.11 8.33
N GLY A 42 -4.33 -3.44 9.02
CA GLY A 42 -3.35 -4.11 9.89
C GLY A 42 -2.03 -4.52 9.22
N GLY A 43 -1.76 -4.13 7.97
CA GLY A 43 -0.48 -4.42 7.31
C GLY A 43 -0.43 -5.75 6.57
N GLY A 44 -1.57 -6.43 6.41
CA GLY A 44 -1.69 -7.66 5.65
C GLY A 44 -2.38 -7.45 4.29
N THR A 45 -2.44 -8.53 3.51
CA THR A 45 -3.21 -8.63 2.25
C THR A 45 -4.47 -9.50 2.41
N MET A 46 -4.72 -10.00 3.62
CA MET A 46 -5.92 -10.75 3.98
C MET A 46 -6.68 -10.05 5.11
N GLY A 47 -8.01 -10.10 5.07
CA GLY A 47 -8.89 -9.48 6.06
C GLY A 47 -9.67 -8.28 5.50
N SER A 48 -9.97 -7.30 6.35
CA SER A 48 -10.76 -6.13 5.96
C SER A 48 -9.98 -5.22 5.02
N THR A 49 -10.37 -5.25 3.74
CA THR A 49 -9.85 -4.40 2.68
C THR A 49 -9.74 -2.93 3.08
N LEU A 50 -8.57 -2.34 2.83
CA LEU A 50 -8.35 -0.92 2.99
C LEU A 50 -8.90 -0.17 1.78
N SER A 51 -9.82 0.75 2.03
CA SER A 51 -10.34 1.66 1.03
C SER A 51 -10.13 3.12 1.43
N TYR A 52 -9.97 3.97 0.43
CA TYR A 52 -9.86 5.40 0.53
C TYR A 52 -10.59 6.02 -0.66
N ASP A 53 -11.69 6.70 -0.38
CA ASP A 53 -12.58 7.31 -1.39
C ASP A 53 -12.29 8.80 -1.63
N GLY A 54 -11.39 9.41 -0.83
CA GLY A 54 -11.03 10.81 -0.96
C GLY A 54 -10.09 11.08 -2.14
N ASP A 55 -9.89 12.36 -2.46
CA ASP A 55 -8.94 12.80 -3.50
C ASP A 55 -7.72 13.54 -2.91
N ASP A 56 -7.58 13.57 -1.59
CA ASP A 56 -6.43 14.17 -0.92
C ASP A 56 -5.22 13.23 -0.93
N GLN A 57 -4.15 13.65 -1.62
CA GLN A 57 -2.92 12.86 -1.76
C GLN A 57 -2.21 12.69 -0.41
N ALA A 58 -2.21 13.69 0.47
CA ALA A 58 -1.51 13.60 1.76
C ALA A 58 -2.17 12.56 2.67
N GLN A 59 -3.50 12.49 2.68
CA GLN A 59 -4.27 11.49 3.41
C GLN A 59 -4.05 10.08 2.82
N PHE A 60 -4.07 9.95 1.49
CA PHE A 60 -3.69 8.69 0.82
C PHE A 60 -2.29 8.22 1.25
N GLU A 61 -1.29 9.12 1.25
CA GLU A 61 0.06 8.79 1.68
C GLU A 61 0.13 8.40 3.15
N ALA A 62 -0.61 9.10 4.03
CA ALA A 62 -0.66 8.79 5.45
C ALA A 62 -1.22 7.38 5.69
N ILE A 63 -2.28 7.00 4.98
CA ILE A 63 -2.87 5.67 5.01
C ILE A 63 -1.85 4.61 4.56
N CYS A 64 -1.20 4.81 3.41
CA CYS A 64 -0.20 3.89 2.87
C CYS A 64 1.01 3.74 3.81
N ARG A 65 1.53 4.84 4.36
CA ARG A 65 2.63 4.83 5.34
C ARG A 65 2.24 4.10 6.63
N ARG A 66 1.01 4.30 7.12
CA ARG A 66 0.50 3.58 8.31
C ARG A 66 0.42 2.09 8.06
N TRP A 67 -0.13 1.69 6.91
CA TRP A 67 -0.19 0.29 6.50
C TRP A 67 1.22 -0.31 6.39
N TYR A 68 2.14 0.37 5.70
CA TYR A 68 3.52 -0.05 5.54
C TYR A 68 4.22 -0.29 6.89
N ARG A 69 4.04 0.61 7.86
CA ARG A 69 4.60 0.44 9.20
C ARG A 69 4.06 -0.80 9.92
N ALA A 70 2.77 -1.10 9.73
CA ALA A 70 2.16 -2.31 10.30
C ALA A 70 2.69 -3.57 9.60
N HIS A 71 2.79 -3.56 8.27
CA HIS A 71 3.34 -4.65 7.46
C HIS A 71 4.76 -5.01 7.89
N VAL A 72 5.64 -4.01 7.99
CA VAL A 72 7.04 -4.17 8.40
C VAL A 72 7.22 -4.58 9.88
N ARG A 73 6.19 -4.42 10.71
CA ARG A 73 6.21 -4.89 12.10
C ARG A 73 5.70 -6.32 12.23
N GLY A 74 4.92 -6.79 11.27
CA GLY A 74 4.36 -8.14 11.23
C GLY A 74 5.20 -9.17 10.49
N GLU A 75 6.08 -8.75 9.58
CA GLU A 75 7.20 -9.58 9.06
C GLU A 75 8.35 -9.67 10.07
#